data_AF-A0A6I5A4A1-F1
#
_entry.id   AF-A0A6I5A4A1-F1
#
_cell.length_a   1.000
_cell.length_b   1.000
_cell.length_c   1.000
_cell.angle_alpha   90.00
_cell.angle_beta   90.00
_cell.angle_gamma   90.00
#
_symmetry.space_group_name_H-M   'P 1'
#
loop_
_entity.id
_entity.type
_entity.pdbx_description
1 polymer ?
#
loop_
_entity_poly.entity_id
_entity_poly.type
_entity_poly.pdbx_seq_one_letter_code
_entity_poly.pdbx_strand_id
1 'polypeptide(L)'
;MLSVIIGSLFGAFFILRINWKRYGLLYLLSGLMGNIICLIFIFLNFYKFPVVPFHLGIKMPISAILTAFPYYVLLGVRFSPRSWAWKIPFYMGMVNLGILVEKLLEEYTEIIEYTNYWDTFDSYAVWWIYLLIFEYLGQRIVPNEYRKPIRVKSLWYGRWAWFVLHFIFLVTIFLAGVYVGWLL
;
A
#
# COMPACT_ATOMS: atom_id res chain seq x y z
N MET A 1 3.16 9.11 12.55
CA MET A 1 1.82 9.16 11.92
C MET A 1 1.55 10.46 11.15
N LEU A 2 1.74 11.66 11.74
CA LEU A 2 1.47 12.93 11.05
C LEU A 2 2.23 13.09 9.72
N SER A 3 3.50 12.71 9.67
CA SER A 3 4.31 12.76 8.44
C SER A 3 3.76 11.88 7.31
N VAL A 4 3.21 10.71 7.66
CA VAL A 4 2.56 9.81 6.68
C VAL A 4 1.30 10.45 6.13
N ILE A 5 0.48 11.05 6.99
CA ILE A 5 -0.75 11.75 6.59
C ILE A 5 -0.42 12.91 5.66
N ILE A 6 0.51 13.79 6.06
CA ILE A 6 0.91 14.96 5.28
C ILE A 6 1.52 14.53 3.94
N GLY A 7 2.47 13.59 3.96
CA GLY A 7 3.12 13.08 2.75
C GLY A 7 2.13 12.42 1.79
N SER A 8 1.19 11.62 2.31
CA SER A 8 0.18 10.95 1.49
C SER A 8 -0.84 11.93 0.92
N LEU A 9 -1.28 12.93 1.68
CA LEU A 9 -2.16 14.00 1.18
C LEU A 9 -1.46 14.81 0.09
N PHE A 10 -0.21 15.19 0.31
CA PHE A 10 0.57 15.93 -0.69
C PHE A 10 0.74 15.11 -1.96
N GLY A 11 1.14 13.84 -1.85
CA GLY A 11 1.28 12.93 -2.98
C GLY A 11 -0.05 12.68 -3.71
N ALA A 12 -1.14 12.46 -2.98
CA ALA A 12 -2.47 12.27 -3.55
C ALA A 12 -2.95 13.53 -4.28
N PHE A 13 -2.70 14.72 -3.73
CA PHE A 13 -3.04 15.99 -4.37
C PHE A 13 -2.45 16.13 -5.77
N PHE A 14 -1.18 15.74 -5.98
CA PHE A 14 -0.54 15.77 -7.30
C PHE A 14 -1.19 14.84 -8.34
N ILE A 15 -1.81 13.75 -7.90
CA ILE A 15 -2.52 12.82 -8.78
C ILE A 15 -3.96 13.31 -9.01
N LEU A 16 -4.63 13.72 -7.93
CA LEU A 16 -6.01 14.19 -7.95
C LEU A 16 -6.18 15.41 -8.87
N ARG A 17 -5.23 16.36 -8.89
CA ARG A 17 -5.32 17.55 -9.75
C ARG A 17 -5.39 17.25 -11.25
N ILE A 18 -5.02 16.04 -11.68
CA ILE A 18 -5.01 15.65 -13.11
C ILE A 18 -6.41 15.30 -13.58
N ASN A 19 -7.16 14.56 -12.76
CA ASN A 19 -8.57 14.32 -12.98
C ASN A 19 -9.25 14.05 -11.63
N TRP A 20 -9.72 15.11 -10.99
CA TRP A 20 -10.24 15.05 -9.62
C TRP A 20 -11.49 14.18 -9.52
N LYS A 21 -12.30 14.08 -10.59
CA LYS A 21 -13.51 13.25 -10.58
C LYS A 21 -13.17 11.76 -10.56
N ARG A 22 -12.32 11.31 -11.50
CA ARG A 22 -11.99 9.88 -11.63
C ARG A 22 -11.05 9.41 -10.53
N TYR A 23 -9.98 10.15 -10.27
CA TYR A 23 -9.06 9.81 -9.19
C TYR A 23 -9.66 10.07 -7.81
N GLY A 24 -10.54 11.08 -7.66
CA GLY A 24 -11.25 11.32 -6.39
C GLY A 24 -12.23 10.21 -6.06
N LEU A 25 -12.98 9.70 -7.04
CA LEU A 25 -13.83 8.53 -6.83
C LEU A 25 -12.99 7.30 -6.39
N LEU A 26 -11.89 7.03 -7.10
CA LEU A 26 -11.00 5.93 -6.75
C LEU A 26 -10.39 6.10 -5.34
N TYR A 27 -10.00 7.31 -4.97
CA TYR A 27 -9.49 7.67 -3.65
C TYR A 27 -10.53 7.39 -2.55
N LEU A 28 -11.77 7.84 -2.75
CA LEU A 28 -12.85 7.63 -1.77
C LEU A 28 -13.19 6.15 -1.61
N LEU A 29 -13.32 5.42 -2.72
CA LEU A 29 -13.62 3.97 -2.69
C LEU A 29 -12.51 3.18 -1.98
N SER A 30 -11.24 3.48 -2.29
CA SER A 30 -10.10 2.84 -1.63
C SER A 30 -9.99 3.19 -0.16
N GLY A 31 -10.24 4.44 0.21
CA GLY A 31 -10.20 4.88 1.61
C GLY A 31 -11.29 4.22 2.44
N LEU A 32 -12.52 4.21 1.91
CA LEU A 32 -13.65 3.54 2.56
C LEU A 32 -13.38 2.04 2.73
N MET A 33 -12.96 1.36 1.65
CA MET A 33 -12.67 -0.07 1.70
C MET A 33 -11.53 -0.40 2.67
N GLY A 34 -10.46 0.40 2.68
CA GLY A 34 -9.34 0.21 3.61
C GLY A 34 -9.79 0.31 5.07
N ASN A 35 -10.65 1.28 5.40
CA ASN A 35 -11.18 1.40 6.76
C ASN A 35 -12.12 0.24 7.11
N ILE A 36 -12.96 -0.22 6.18
CA ILE A 36 -13.82 -1.40 6.40
C ILE A 36 -12.98 -2.64 6.69
N ILE A 37 -11.93 -2.88 5.90
CA ILE A 37 -11.02 -4.03 6.09
C ILE A 37 -10.33 -3.94 7.46
N CYS A 38 -9.76 -2.78 7.81
CA CYS A 38 -9.13 -2.62 9.13
C CYS A 38 -10.12 -2.78 10.29
N LEU A 39 -11.37 -2.32 10.12
CA LEU A 39 -12.42 -2.52 11.12
C LEU A 39 -12.76 -4.02 11.29
N ILE A 40 -12.82 -4.78 10.19
CA ILE A 40 -12.97 -6.24 10.22
C ILE A 40 -11.80 -6.88 10.97
N PHE A 41 -10.56 -6.45 10.72
CA PHE A 41 -9.38 -7.01 11.40
C PHE A 41 -9.38 -6.74 12.90
N ILE A 42 -9.80 -5.55 13.33
CA ILE A 42 -9.98 -5.26 14.77
C ILE A 42 -11.10 -6.14 15.35
N PHE A 43 -12.22 -6.29 14.64
CA PHE A 43 -13.34 -7.10 15.11
C PHE A 43 -12.97 -8.57 15.27
N LEU A 44 -12.13 -9.10 14.37
CA LEU A 44 -11.60 -10.47 14.43
C LEU A 44 -10.39 -10.61 15.37
N ASN A 45 -9.95 -9.53 16.02
CA ASN A 45 -8.74 -9.46 16.84
C ASN A 45 -7.47 -9.90 16.07
N PHE A 46 -7.37 -9.58 14.78
CA PHE A 46 -6.13 -9.75 14.01
C PHE A 46 -5.18 -8.60 14.25
N TYR A 47 -5.72 -7.37 14.34
CA TYR A 47 -4.95 -6.16 14.67
C TYR A 47 -5.43 -5.54 15.97
N LYS A 48 -4.47 -4.93 16.68
CA LYS A 48 -4.72 -3.88 17.66
C LYS A 48 -4.00 -2.62 17.23
N PHE A 49 -4.55 -1.48 17.63
CA PHE A 49 -3.89 -0.18 17.51
C PHE A 49 -3.74 0.40 18.92
N PRO A 50 -2.71 -0.01 19.68
CA PRO A 50 -2.53 0.40 21.08
C PRO A 50 -2.47 1.92 21.23
N VAL A 51 -1.74 2.58 20.32
CA VAL A 51 -1.61 4.02 20.28
C VAL A 51 -2.20 4.56 18.98
N VAL A 52 -3.29 5.31 19.10
CA VAL A 52 -3.93 6.02 17.98
C VAL A 52 -3.76 7.53 18.19
N PRO A 53 -2.72 8.16 17.60
CA PRO A 53 -2.57 9.60 17.66
C PRO A 53 -3.81 10.30 17.10
N PHE A 54 -4.31 11.32 17.79
CA PHE A 54 -5.54 12.04 17.42
C PHE A 54 -6.81 11.18 17.41
N HIS A 55 -6.91 10.20 18.31
CA HIS A 55 -8.15 9.45 18.51
C HIS A 55 -9.28 10.35 19.05
N LEU A 56 -10.36 10.52 18.27
CA LEU A 56 -11.60 11.11 18.74
C LEU A 56 -12.47 10.04 19.44
N GLY A 57 -11.85 9.23 20.32
CA GLY A 57 -12.46 8.04 20.93
C GLY A 57 -12.50 6.79 20.03
N ILE A 58 -11.84 6.83 18.88
CA ILE A 58 -11.85 5.76 17.87
C ILE A 58 -10.64 4.84 18.07
N LYS A 59 -10.86 3.52 18.08
CA LYS A 59 -9.83 2.47 18.27
C LYS A 59 -8.96 2.17 17.03
N MET A 60 -9.01 3.03 16.02
CA MET A 60 -8.27 2.82 14.77
C MET A 60 -7.80 4.14 14.15
N PRO A 61 -6.65 4.18 13.46
CA PRO A 61 -6.10 5.38 12.86
C PRO A 61 -6.79 5.71 11.52
N ILE A 62 -8.09 6.06 11.58
CA ILE A 62 -8.93 6.34 10.40
C ILE A 62 -8.27 7.33 9.44
N SER A 63 -7.70 8.41 9.97
CA SER A 63 -7.08 9.47 9.16
C SER A 63 -5.85 8.97 8.39
N ALA A 64 -5.03 8.12 9.00
CA ALA A 64 -3.89 7.53 8.33
C ALA A 64 -4.34 6.57 7.23
N ILE A 65 -5.36 5.73 7.50
CA ILE A 65 -5.90 4.80 6.51
C ILE A 65 -6.57 5.56 5.35
N LEU A 66 -7.40 6.57 5.65
CA LEU A 66 -8.07 7.43 4.65
C LEU A 66 -7.11 8.28 3.81
N THR A 67 -5.82 8.33 4.14
CA THR A 67 -4.83 9.11 3.39
C THR A 67 -3.80 8.22 2.72
N ALA A 68 -3.12 7.36 3.48
CA ALA A 68 -2.05 6.51 2.97
C ALA A 68 -2.54 5.45 1.99
N PHE A 69 -3.61 4.73 2.31
CA PHE A 69 -4.08 3.61 1.47
C PHE A 69 -4.61 4.12 0.11
N PRO A 70 -5.46 5.17 0.07
CA PRO A 70 -5.85 5.79 -1.18
C PRO A 70 -4.69 6.32 -1.99
N TYR A 71 -3.76 7.03 -1.36
CA TYR A 71 -2.56 7.52 -2.04
C TYR A 71 -1.79 6.36 -2.70
N TYR A 72 -1.65 5.25 -1.98
CA TYR A 72 -0.96 4.07 -2.49
C TYR A 72 -1.68 3.44 -3.69
N VAL A 73 -3.01 3.33 -3.62
CA VAL A 73 -3.84 2.90 -4.75
C VAL A 73 -3.69 3.83 -5.94
N LEU A 74 -3.72 5.15 -5.72
CA LEU A 74 -3.57 6.14 -6.79
C LEU A 74 -2.21 6.02 -7.50
N LEU A 75 -1.12 5.81 -6.75
CA LEU A 75 0.20 5.53 -7.31
C LEU A 75 0.18 4.28 -8.18
N GLY A 76 -0.36 3.18 -7.65
CA GLY A 76 -0.47 1.92 -8.36
C GLY A 76 -1.19 2.08 -9.69
N VAL A 77 -2.42 2.59 -9.67
CA VAL A 77 -3.26 2.74 -10.87
C VAL A 77 -2.69 3.74 -11.87
N ARG A 78 -2.03 4.81 -11.40
CA ARG A 78 -1.46 5.83 -12.28
C ARG A 78 -0.26 5.30 -13.07
N PHE A 79 0.61 4.53 -12.41
CA PHE A 79 1.90 4.14 -12.94
C PHE A 79 1.99 2.66 -13.36
N SER A 80 0.95 1.86 -13.08
CA SER A 80 0.92 0.43 -13.42
C SER A 80 1.23 0.21 -14.91
N PRO A 81 2.16 -0.71 -15.26
CA PRO A 81 2.49 -1.00 -16.65
C PRO A 81 1.26 -1.48 -17.44
N ARG A 82 1.23 -1.27 -18.76
CA ARG A 82 0.07 -1.71 -19.56
C ARG A 82 -0.09 -3.23 -19.62
N SER A 83 1.02 -3.96 -19.77
CA SER A 83 1.00 -5.42 -19.91
C SER A 83 0.92 -6.12 -18.56
N TRP A 84 0.05 -7.12 -18.46
CA TRP A 84 -0.17 -7.88 -17.22
C TRP A 84 1.09 -8.59 -16.72
N ALA A 85 1.93 -9.08 -17.64
CA ALA A 85 3.22 -9.71 -17.30
C ALA A 85 4.13 -8.78 -16.47
N TRP A 86 4.01 -7.47 -16.68
CA TRP A 86 4.79 -6.46 -15.97
C TRP A 86 4.04 -5.82 -14.79
N LYS A 87 2.73 -6.08 -14.64
CA LYS A 87 1.96 -5.62 -13.49
C LYS A 87 2.30 -6.42 -12.24
N ILE A 88 2.47 -7.73 -12.36
CA ILE A 88 2.86 -8.58 -11.22
C ILE A 88 4.15 -8.09 -10.56
N PRO A 89 5.30 -7.93 -11.26
CA PRO A 89 6.52 -7.44 -10.61
C PRO A 89 6.38 -6.01 -10.08
N PHE A 90 5.60 -5.16 -10.75
CA PHE A 90 5.32 -3.81 -10.26
C PHE A 90 4.55 -3.82 -8.93
N TYR A 91 3.45 -4.58 -8.87
CA TYR A 91 2.65 -4.74 -7.65
C TYR A 91 3.40 -5.50 -6.57
N MET A 92 4.28 -6.43 -6.93
CA MET A 92 5.13 -7.11 -5.95
C MET A 92 6.06 -6.13 -5.25
N GLY A 93 6.68 -5.20 -5.99
CA GLY A 93 7.45 -4.12 -5.39
C GLY A 93 6.61 -3.25 -4.46
N MET A 94 5.37 -2.94 -4.87
CA MET A 94 4.45 -2.19 -4.01
C MET A 94 4.05 -2.97 -2.75
N VAL A 95 3.66 -4.23 -2.85
CA VAL A 95 3.28 -5.02 -1.67
C VAL A 95 4.47 -5.15 -0.71
N ASN A 96 5.69 -5.39 -1.21
CA ASN A 96 6.89 -5.46 -0.39
C ASN A 96 7.17 -4.15 0.35
N LEU A 97 7.01 -2.99 -0.29
CA LEU A 97 7.15 -1.69 0.38
C LEU A 97 6.06 -1.46 1.43
N GLY A 98 4.81 -1.85 1.12
CA GLY A 98 3.69 -1.72 2.07
C GLY A 98 3.92 -2.55 3.33
N ILE A 99 4.30 -3.81 3.14
CA ILE A 99 4.61 -4.74 4.24
C ILE A 99 5.85 -4.34 5.01
N LEU A 100 6.90 -3.85 4.34
CA LEU A 100 8.07 -3.33 5.04
C LEU A 100 7.66 -2.18 5.97
N VAL A 101 6.85 -1.23 5.48
CA VAL A 101 6.37 -0.13 6.32
C VAL A 101 5.50 -0.64 7.47
N GLU A 102 4.58 -1.56 7.20
CA GLU A 102 3.71 -2.14 8.23
C GLU A 102 4.49 -2.88 9.31
N LYS A 103 5.47 -3.70 8.92
CA LYS A 103 6.34 -4.43 9.85
C LYS A 103 7.25 -3.48 10.65
N LEU A 104 7.77 -2.43 10.03
CA LEU A 104 8.52 -1.39 10.76
C LEU A 104 7.64 -0.65 11.76
N LEU A 105 6.37 -0.42 11.44
CA LEU A 105 5.42 0.17 12.38
C LEU A 105 5.10 -0.79 13.51
N GLU A 106 4.92 -2.08 13.24
CA GLU A 106 4.61 -3.08 14.26
C GLU A 106 5.79 -3.34 15.21
N GLU A 107 7.03 -3.39 14.69
CA GLU A 107 8.21 -3.69 15.50
C GLU A 107 8.72 -2.49 16.31
N TYR A 108 8.73 -1.31 15.70
CA TYR A 108 9.39 -0.13 16.27
C TYR A 108 8.42 0.90 16.83
N THR A 109 7.11 0.66 16.74
CA THR A 109 6.09 1.58 17.26
C THR A 109 4.92 0.81 17.86
N GLU A 110 4.17 1.45 18.76
CA GLU A 110 2.94 0.88 19.32
C GLU A 110 1.70 1.28 18.49
N ILE A 111 1.90 1.63 17.22
CA ILE A 111 0.80 2.09 16.34
C ILE A 111 -0.05 0.92 15.90
N ILE A 112 0.56 -0.20 15.56
CA ILE A 112 -0.11 -1.42 15.11
C ILE A 112 0.54 -2.61 15.79
N GLU A 113 -0.26 -3.57 16.21
CA GLU A 113 0.21 -4.82 16.81
C GLU A 113 -0.56 -5.96 16.14
N TYR A 114 0.16 -6.96 15.65
CA TYR A 114 -0.44 -8.19 15.17
C TYR A 114 -0.80 -9.07 16.36
N THR A 115 -2.01 -9.62 16.33
CA THR A 115 -2.52 -10.45 17.42
C THR A 115 -3.18 -11.71 16.89
N ASN A 116 -3.35 -12.69 17.79
CA ASN A 116 -3.80 -14.03 17.43
C ASN A 116 -2.88 -14.64 16.35
N TYR A 117 -3.42 -15.53 15.52
CA TYR A 117 -2.69 -16.22 14.45
C TYR A 117 -2.34 -15.32 13.26
N TRP A 118 -2.60 -14.01 13.33
CA TRP A 118 -2.32 -13.10 12.23
C TRP A 118 -0.84 -12.74 12.23
N ASP A 119 -0.18 -12.93 11.09
CA ASP A 119 1.23 -12.61 10.93
C ASP A 119 1.52 -11.71 9.72
N THR A 120 2.81 -11.48 9.48
CA THR A 120 3.27 -10.62 8.37
C THR A 120 2.88 -11.19 7.00
N PHE A 121 2.79 -12.52 6.87
CA PHE A 121 2.41 -13.17 5.62
C PHE A 121 0.92 -13.02 5.34
N ASP A 122 0.07 -13.08 6.37
CA ASP A 122 -1.37 -12.80 6.24
C ASP A 122 -1.61 -11.36 5.75
N SER A 123 -0.93 -10.38 6.36
CA SER A 123 -0.95 -8.99 5.89
C SER A 123 -0.48 -8.89 4.44
N TYR A 124 0.59 -9.62 4.08
CA TYR A 124 1.15 -9.60 2.72
C TYR A 124 0.12 -10.08 1.68
N ALA A 125 -0.62 -11.14 1.99
CA ALA A 125 -1.68 -11.66 1.13
C ALA A 125 -2.84 -10.64 0.98
N VAL A 126 -3.23 -9.97 2.07
CA VAL A 126 -4.28 -8.93 2.04
C VAL A 126 -3.86 -7.74 1.17
N TRP A 127 -2.62 -7.27 1.29
CA TRP A 127 -2.12 -6.19 0.45
C TRP A 127 -2.19 -6.53 -1.05
N TRP A 128 -1.86 -7.77 -1.41
CA TRP A 128 -2.04 -8.26 -2.79
C TRP A 128 -3.48 -8.16 -3.25
N ILE A 129 -4.40 -8.72 -2.46
CA ILE A 129 -5.84 -8.72 -2.80
C ILE A 129 -6.33 -7.28 -2.95
N TYR A 130 -6.03 -6.43 -1.97
CA TYR A 130 -6.45 -5.03 -1.94
C TYR A 130 -5.95 -4.27 -3.18
N LEU A 131 -4.65 -4.32 -3.48
CA LEU A 131 -4.08 -3.59 -4.61
C LEU A 131 -4.53 -4.12 -5.97
N LEU A 132 -4.71 -5.44 -6.13
CA LEU A 132 -5.19 -6.02 -7.38
C LEU A 132 -6.67 -5.69 -7.65
N ILE A 133 -7.51 -5.69 -6.62
CA ILE A 133 -8.91 -5.23 -6.75
C ILE A 133 -8.92 -3.77 -7.24
N PHE A 134 -8.11 -2.91 -6.63
CA PHE A 134 -8.06 -1.50 -7.03
C PHE A 134 -7.37 -1.25 -8.37
N GLU A 135 -6.44 -2.09 -8.81
CA GLU A 135 -5.93 -2.07 -10.18
C GLU A 135 -7.05 -2.40 -11.18
N TYR A 136 -7.85 -3.42 -10.89
CA TYR A 136 -8.99 -3.80 -11.73
C TYR A 136 -10.06 -2.71 -11.79
N LEU A 137 -10.41 -2.10 -10.66
CA LEU A 137 -11.36 -0.97 -10.59
C LEU A 137 -10.77 0.28 -11.24
N GLY A 138 -9.51 0.60 -10.96
CA GLY A 138 -8.79 1.73 -11.49
C GLY A 138 -8.72 1.73 -13.02
N GLN A 139 -8.57 0.54 -13.62
CA GLN A 139 -8.62 0.38 -15.08
C GLN A 139 -9.96 0.77 -15.71
N ARG A 140 -11.07 0.66 -14.97
CA ARG A 140 -12.42 1.03 -15.43
C ARG A 140 -12.76 2.48 -15.12
N ILE A 141 -12.34 2.96 -13.94
CA ILE A 141 -12.69 4.30 -13.44
C ILE A 141 -11.83 5.36 -14.13
N VAL A 142 -10.53 5.12 -14.30
CA VAL A 142 -9.59 6.12 -14.80
C VAL A 142 -9.23 5.79 -16.26
N PRO A 143 -9.63 6.60 -17.25
CA PRO A 143 -9.24 6.38 -18.65
C PRO A 143 -7.72 6.39 -18.88
N ASN A 144 -7.28 5.79 -19.99
CA ASN A 144 -5.85 5.63 -20.30
C ASN A 144 -5.12 6.98 -20.49
N GLU A 145 -5.82 8.01 -20.97
CA GLU A 145 -5.26 9.35 -21.19
C GLU A 145 -4.87 10.07 -19.88
N TYR A 146 -5.47 9.70 -18.74
CA TYR A 146 -5.12 10.27 -17.44
C TYR A 146 -4.05 9.48 -16.69
N ARG A 147 -3.75 8.25 -17.15
CA ARG A 147 -2.71 7.39 -16.59
C ARG A 147 -1.36 7.69 -17.24
N LYS A 148 -0.28 7.35 -16.52
CA LYS A 148 1.09 7.48 -17.01
C LYS A 148 1.84 6.16 -16.76
N PRO A 149 1.43 5.06 -17.43
CA PRO A 149 2.01 3.74 -17.19
C PRO A 149 3.51 3.75 -17.43
N ILE A 150 4.27 3.09 -16.57
CA ILE A 150 5.71 2.90 -16.77
C ILE A 150 5.91 2.17 -18.10
N ARG A 151 6.83 2.69 -18.92
CA ARG A 151 7.17 2.06 -20.20
C ARG A 151 7.78 0.68 -19.91
N VAL A 152 7.27 -0.35 -20.57
CA VAL A 152 7.74 -1.74 -20.40
C VAL A 152 9.25 -1.86 -20.60
N LYS A 153 9.82 -1.13 -21.57
CA LYS A 153 11.27 -1.10 -21.80
C LYS A 153 12.09 -0.65 -20.58
N SER A 154 11.52 0.13 -19.66
CA SER A 154 12.19 0.54 -18.42
C SER A 154 12.32 -0.59 -17.40
N LEU A 155 11.51 -1.65 -17.53
CA LEU A 155 11.48 -2.82 -16.64
C LEU A 155 12.37 -3.96 -17.13
N TRP A 156 13.03 -3.80 -18.27
CA TRP A 156 14.01 -4.76 -18.78
C TRP A 156 15.30 -4.69 -17.98
N TYR A 157 16.04 -5.82 -17.96
CA TYR A 157 17.32 -5.95 -17.27
C TYR A 157 18.26 -4.77 -17.57
N GLY A 158 18.93 -4.26 -16.52
CA GLY A 158 19.87 -3.15 -16.64
C GLY A 158 19.23 -1.75 -16.82
N ARG A 159 17.90 -1.63 -16.71
CA ARG A 159 17.19 -0.34 -16.75
C ARG A 159 16.75 0.10 -15.37
N TRP A 160 16.50 1.41 -15.22
CA TRP A 160 16.24 2.01 -13.91
C TRP A 160 15.09 1.36 -13.13
N ALA A 161 13.95 1.05 -13.78
CA ALA A 161 12.81 0.50 -13.06
C ALA A 161 13.03 -0.97 -12.67
N TRP A 162 13.80 -1.71 -13.48
CA TRP A 162 14.30 -3.02 -13.13
C TRP A 162 15.18 -2.96 -11.87
N PHE A 163 16.16 -2.05 -11.83
CA PHE A 163 17.02 -1.85 -10.66
C PHE A 163 16.22 -1.50 -9.40
N VAL A 164 15.27 -0.57 -9.50
CA VAL A 164 14.43 -0.18 -8.35
C VAL A 164 13.63 -1.35 -7.81
N LEU A 165 12.94 -2.11 -8.68
CA LEU A 165 12.15 -3.27 -8.25
C LEU A 165 13.01 -4.38 -7.67
N HIS A 166 14.17 -4.66 -8.26
CA HIS A 166 15.09 -5.68 -7.76
C HIS A 166 15.70 -5.26 -6.43
N PHE A 167 16.06 -3.98 -6.28
CA PHE A 167 16.56 -3.46 -5.02
C PHE A 167 15.53 -3.61 -3.90
N ILE A 168 14.27 -3.22 -4.15
CA ILE A 168 13.18 -3.42 -3.18
C ILE A 168 13.08 -4.90 -2.80
N PHE A 169 12.99 -5.79 -3.79
CA PHE A 169 12.83 -7.23 -3.56
C PHE A 169 13.99 -7.85 -2.79
N LEU A 170 15.23 -7.55 -3.18
CA LEU A 170 16.43 -8.06 -2.51
C LEU A 170 16.51 -7.56 -1.07
N VAL A 171 16.26 -6.27 -0.84
CA VAL A 171 16.30 -5.69 0.49
C VAL A 171 15.20 -6.27 1.37
N THR A 172 13.95 -6.34 0.91
CA THR A 172 12.86 -6.86 1.74
C THR A 172 13.00 -8.34 2.05
N ILE A 173 13.45 -9.17 1.09
CA ILE A 173 13.72 -10.59 1.36
C ILE A 173 14.92 -10.77 2.30
N PHE A 174 16.01 -10.02 2.07
CA PHE A 174 17.17 -10.07 2.94
C PHE A 174 16.80 -9.69 4.37
N LEU A 175 16.06 -8.59 4.56
CA LEU A 175 15.60 -8.15 5.88
C LEU A 175 14.63 -9.16 6.52
N ALA A 176 13.72 -9.75 5.75
CA ALA A 176 12.85 -10.80 6.26
C ALA A 176 13.66 -12.02 6.74
N GLY A 177 14.69 -12.43 5.99
CA GLY A 177 15.59 -13.52 6.37
C GLY A 177 16.40 -13.21 7.63
N VAL A 178 16.96 -12.00 7.74
CA VAL A 178 17.66 -11.54 8.95
C VAL A 178 16.73 -11.51 10.15
N TYR A 179 15.51 -10.98 9.98
CA TYR A 179 14.51 -10.90 11.04
C TYR A 179 14.12 -12.29 11.56
N VAL A 180 13.79 -13.23 10.66
CA VAL A 180 13.47 -14.62 11.05
C VAL A 180 14.67 -15.30 11.70
N GLY A 181 15.88 -15.11 11.16
CA GLY A 181 17.09 -15.70 11.72
C GLY A 181 17.48 -15.17 13.11
N TRP A 182 17.07 -13.94 13.46
CA TRP A 182 17.30 -13.39 14.80
C TRP A 182 16.30 -13.92 15.84
N LEU A 183 15.11 -14.35 15.40
CA LEU A 183 14.07 -14.92 16.26
C LEU A 183 14.30 -16.41 16.59
N LEU A 184 15.16 -17.11 15.82
CA LEU A 184 15.54 -18.52 16.00
C LEU A 184 16.79 -18.65 16.86
#